data_AF-A0A5E4YZA4-F1
#
_entry.id   AF-A0A5E4YZA4-F1
#
_cell.length_a   1.000
_cell.length_b   1.000
_cell.length_c   1.000
_cell.angle_alpha   90.00
_cell.angle_beta   90.00
_cell.angle_gamma   90.00
#
_symmetry.space_group_name_H-M   'P 1'
#
loop_
_entity.id
_entity.type
_entity.pdbx_description
1 polymer ?
#
loop_
_entity_poly.entity_id
_entity_poly.type
_entity_poly.pdbx_seq_one_letter_code
_entity_poly.pdbx_strand_id
1 'polypeptide(L)' 'MPIFHFNLYDLTLFLPMAVAGALLVGGIPVATRSTRYGLRAAGAVAGALVALLVMEALPVLV' A
#
# COMPACT_ATOMS: atom_id res chain seq x y z
N MET A 1 7.62 -2.39 -23.35
CA MET A 1 7.68 -3.37 -22.24
C MET A 1 6.64 -2.94 -21.23
N PRO A 2 5.67 -3.78 -20.83
CA PRO A 2 4.78 -3.40 -19.74
C PRO A 2 5.64 -3.12 -18.49
N ILE A 3 5.47 -1.94 -17.92
CA ILE A 3 6.30 -1.41 -16.83
C ILE A 3 5.92 -2.02 -15.47
N PHE A 4 4.73 -2.64 -15.38
CA PHE A 4 4.24 -3.32 -14.18
C PHE A 4 3.75 -4.72 -14.54
N HIS A 5 4.30 -5.74 -13.88
CA HIS A 5 3.82 -7.12 -14.01
C HIS A 5 3.05 -7.47 -12.73
N PHE A 6 1.72 -7.57 -12.84
CA PHE A 6 0.87 -7.85 -11.69
C PHE A 6 0.16 -9.19 -11.85
N ASN A 7 0.52 -10.16 -11.03
CA ASN A 7 -0.09 -11.49 -10.97
C ASN A 7 -1.04 -11.62 -9.77
N LEU A 8 -1.93 -12.62 -9.81
CA LEU A 8 -2.80 -12.92 -8.68
C LEU A 8 -2.03 -13.28 -7.40
N TYR A 9 -0.84 -13.85 -7.53
CA TYR A 9 0.02 -14.17 -6.38
C TYR A 9 0.53 -12.91 -5.68
N ASP A 10 0.72 -11.81 -6.40
CA ASP A 10 1.22 -10.56 -5.84
C ASP A 10 0.20 -9.93 -4.88
N LEU A 11 -1.10 -10.21 -5.06
CA LEU A 11 -2.14 -9.78 -4.11
C LEU A 11 -1.86 -10.22 -2.66
N THR A 12 -1.16 -11.33 -2.47
CA THR A 12 -0.79 -11.84 -1.14
C THR A 12 0.11 -10.87 -0.37
N LEU A 13 0.93 -10.08 -1.05
CA LEU A 13 1.79 -9.04 -0.44
C LEU A 13 1.22 -7.64 -0.65
N PHE A 14 0.57 -7.36 -1.78
CA PHE A 14 -0.04 -6.07 -2.08
C PHE A 14 -1.12 -5.69 -1.06
N LEU A 15 -2.06 -6.60 -0.83
CA LEU A 15 -3.22 -6.36 0.01
C LEU A 15 -2.85 -6.08 1.48
N PRO A 16 -2.05 -6.91 2.18
CA PRO A 16 -1.68 -6.61 3.56
C PRO A 16 -0.85 -5.33 3.67
N MET A 17 -0.03 -4.99 2.67
CA MET A 17 0.79 -3.77 2.71
C MET A 17 -0.05 -2.50 2.53
N ALA A 18 -1.05 -2.53 1.64
CA ALA A 18 -2.03 -1.44 1.53
C ALA A 18 -2.84 -1.28 2.83
N VAL A 19 -3.29 -2.39 3.43
CA VAL A 19 -4.00 -2.34 4.73
C VAL A 19 -3.08 -1.82 5.84
N ALA A 20 -1.82 -2.25 5.88
CA ALA A 20 -0.83 -1.77 6.85
C ALA A 20 -0.64 -0.26 6.72
N GLY A 21 -0.45 0.26 5.51
CA GLY A 21 -0.35 1.70 5.26
C GLY A 21 -1.60 2.46 5.72
N ALA A 22 -2.80 1.93 5.43
CA ALA A 22 -4.06 2.52 5.87
C ALA A 22 -4.17 2.58 7.40
N LEU A 23 -3.76 1.52 8.11
CA LEU A 23 -3.81 1.45 9.56
C LEU A 23 -2.76 2.35 10.23
N LEU A 24 -1.54 2.39 9.69
CA LEU A 24 -0.44 3.22 10.21
C LEU A 24 -0.77 4.71 10.11
N VAL A 25 -1.14 5.18 8.92
CA VAL A 25 -1.47 6.60 8.70
C VAL A 25 -2.84 6.95 9.30
N GLY A 26 -3.78 6.00 9.28
CA GLY A 26 -5.10 6.15 9.88
C GLY A 26 -5.14 6.06 11.41
N GLY A 27 -4.01 5.76 12.06
CA GLY A 27 -3.84 5.77 13.50
C GLY A 27 -3.58 7.18 14.06
N ILE A 28 -3.28 8.16 13.21
CA ILE A 28 -3.05 9.54 13.62
C ILE A 28 -4.33 10.12 14.24
N PRO A 29 -4.29 10.60 15.50
CA PRO A 29 -5.46 11.15 16.16
C PRO A 29 -5.85 12.48 15.50
N VAL A 30 -7.03 12.51 14.88
CA VAL A 30 -7.58 13.71 14.24
C VAL A 30 -9.01 13.95 14.71
N ALA A 31 -9.40 15.23 14.85
CA ALA A 31 -10.68 15.62 15.43
C ALA A 31 -11.88 15.29 14.52
N THR A 32 -11.69 15.30 13.20
CA THR A 32 -12.77 15.11 12.23
C THR A 32 -12.75 13.71 11.63
N ARG A 33 -13.93 13.12 11.43
CA ARG A 33 -14.04 11.80 10.76
C ARG A 33 -13.55 11.86 9.31
N SER A 34 -13.82 12.94 8.59
CA SER A 34 -13.41 13.12 7.20
C SER A 34 -11.89 13.04 7.04
N THR A 35 -11.14 13.76 7.88
CA THR A 35 -9.67 13.72 7.86
C THR A 35 -9.15 12.34 8.21
N ARG A 36 -9.79 11.63 9.15
CA ARG A 36 -9.38 10.26 9.50
C ARG A 36 -9.55 9.28 8.33
N TYR A 37 -10.66 9.37 7.60
CA TYR A 37 -10.87 8.55 6.40
C TYR A 37 -9.91 8.95 5.28
N GLY A 38 -9.64 10.25 5.09
CA GLY A 38 -8.65 10.73 4.15
C GLY A 38 -7.24 10.20 4.45
N LEU A 39 -6.83 10.21 5.72
CA LEU A 39 -5.56 9.66 6.18
C LEU A 39 -5.46 8.15 5.96
N ARG A 40 -6.54 7.40 6.22
CA ARG A 40 -6.59 5.96 5.92
C ARG A 40 -6.45 5.69 4.43
N ALA A 41 -7.15 6.45 3.58
CA ALA A 41 -7.06 6.30 2.13
C ALA A 41 -5.66 6.65 1.62
N ALA A 42 -5.07 7.76 2.09
CA ALA A 42 -3.72 8.16 1.75
C ALA A 42 -2.69 7.11 2.17
N GLY A 43 -2.83 6.57 3.40
CA GLY A 43 -2.02 5.47 3.88
C GLY A 43 -2.18 4.20 3.04
N ALA A 44 -3.39 3.86 2.62
CA ALA A 44 -3.66 2.72 1.77
C ALA A 44 -2.92 2.82 0.43
N VAL A 45 -3.00 3.99 -0.20
CA VAL A 45 -2.32 4.29 -1.46
C VAL A 45 -0.80 4.23 -1.27
N ALA A 46 -0.27 4.83 -0.20
CA ALA A 46 1.16 4.77 0.09
C ALA A 46 1.65 3.33 0.30
N GLY A 47 0.91 2.53 1.09
CA GLY A 47 1.23 1.12 1.31
C GLY A 47 1.17 0.28 0.03
N ALA A 48 0.19 0.54 -0.84
CA ALA A 48 0.08 -0.07 -2.16
C ALA A 48 1.28 0.29 -3.06
N LEU A 49 1.70 1.56 -3.08
CA LEU A 49 2.85 2.00 -3.86
C LEU A 49 4.16 1.36 -3.37
N VAL A 50 4.32 1.23 -2.04
CA VAL A 50 5.47 0.50 -1.46
C VAL A 50 5.44 -0.97 -1.86
N ALA A 51 4.28 -1.62 -1.85
CA ALA A 51 4.16 -3.01 -2.28
C ALA A 51 4.58 -3.19 -3.74
N LEU A 52 4.13 -2.30 -4.63
CA LEU A 52 4.54 -2.33 -6.04
C LEU A 52 6.05 -2.17 -6.17
N LEU A 53 6.65 -1.23 -5.44
CA LEU A 53 8.10 -1.04 -5.47
C LEU A 53 8.86 -2.28 -4.96
N VAL A 54 8.37 -2.93 -3.91
CA VAL A 54 8.96 -4.17 -3.39
C VAL A 54 8.83 -5.30 -4.42
N MET A 55 7.66 -5.46 -5.03
CA MET A 55 7.40 -6.50 -6.04
C MET A 55 8.28 -6.36 -7.27
N GLU A 56 8.45 -5.14 -7.77
CA GLU A 56 9.34 -4.87 -8.90
C GLU A 56 10.82 -5.04 -8.51
N ALA A 57 11.18 -4.87 -7.23
CA ALA A 57 12.54 -5.11 -6.74
C ALA A 57 12.83 -6.61 -6.51
N LEU A 58 11.84 -7.44 -6.19
CA LEU A 58 12.04 -8.87 -5.90
C LEU A 58 12.77 -9.64 -7.02
N PRO A 59 12.43 -9.47 -8.32
CA PRO A 59 13.17 -10.08 -9.43
C PRO A 59 14.64 -9.65 -9.53
N VAL A 60 15.02 -8.51 -8.96
CA VAL A 60 16.41 -8.03 -8.94
C VAL A 60 17.21 -8.67 -7.79
N LEU A 61 16.53 -9.08 -6.73
CA LEU A 61 17.16 -9.67 -5.55
C LEU A 61 17.47 -11.17 -5.70
N VAL A 62 16.88 -11.86 -6.70
CA VAL A 62 17.09 -13.28 -6.99
C VAL A 62 17.90 -13.42 -8.26
#